data_AF-A0AAD6XIG8-F1
#
_entry.id   AF-A0AAD6XIG8-F1
#
_cell.length_a   1.000
_cell.length_b   1.000
_cell.length_c   1.000
_cell.angle_alpha   90.00
_cell.angle_beta   90.00
_cell.angle_gamma   90.00
#
_symmetry.space_group_name_H-M   'P 1'
#
loop_
_entity.id
_entity.type
_entity.pdbx_description
1 polymer ?
#
loop_
_entity_poly.entity_id
_entity_poly.type
_entity_poly.pdbx_seq_one_letter_code
_entity_poly.pdbx_strand_id
1 'polypeptide(L)'
;MKKHTIYERHSPLDVETAEDHLEDVLDQFGIINNTEQTRAVRLVAEHFMFGLENQLLLYVAGVGGSGKSFIIKAIVEFFKRCGVSGTMMLSAPTGCAAVLIDGFTIHALTFLPKN
;
A
#
# COMPACT_ATOMS: atom_id res chain seq x y z
N MET A 1 33.69 -0.94 -19.33
CA MET A 1 32.23 -1.00 -19.58
C MET A 1 31.55 -1.15 -18.23
N LYS A 2 31.01 -0.05 -17.67
CA LYS A 2 30.41 -0.04 -16.33
C LYS A 2 29.09 -0.83 -16.39
N LYS A 3 28.97 -1.89 -15.59
CA LYS A 3 27.67 -2.52 -15.33
C LYS A 3 26.82 -1.46 -14.64
N HIS A 4 25.72 -1.05 -15.26
CA HIS A 4 24.72 -0.21 -14.61
C HIS A 4 24.07 -1.06 -13.50
N THR A 5 24.52 -0.83 -12.27
CA THR A 5 23.98 -1.43 -11.06
C THR A 5 22.66 -0.73 -10.73
N ILE A 6 21.55 -1.40 -11.04
CA ILE A 6 20.18 -1.05 -10.63
C ILE A 6 19.92 -1.66 -9.24
N TYR A 7 20.62 -1.20 -8.19
CA TYR A 7 20.43 -1.73 -6.83
C TYR A 7 20.52 -0.69 -5.70
N GLU A 8 20.26 0.59 -6.00
CA GLU A 8 19.98 1.59 -4.97
C GLU A 8 18.49 1.96 -5.01
N ARG A 9 17.63 1.02 -4.61
CA ARG A 9 16.24 1.33 -4.23
C ARG A 9 16.16 1.41 -2.71
N HIS A 10 16.87 2.37 -2.13
CA HIS A 10 16.47 2.85 -0.81
C HIS A 10 15.16 3.63 -0.97
N SER A 11 14.27 3.55 0.02
CA SER A 11 13.15 4.49 0.15
C SER A 11 13.69 5.91 -0.11
N PRO A 12 12.99 6.75 -0.89
CA PRO A 12 13.41 8.13 -1.13
C PRO A 12 13.42 8.98 0.15
N LEU A 13 12.91 8.43 1.25
CA LEU A 13 12.97 8.97 2.60
C LEU A 13 13.82 8.07 3.50
N ASP A 14 14.48 8.67 4.49
CA ASP A 14 15.08 7.90 5.57
C ASP A 14 14.00 7.13 6.36
N VAL A 15 14.45 6.05 7.01
CA VAL A 15 13.58 5.12 7.72
C VAL A 15 12.86 5.79 8.90
N GLU A 16 13.51 6.72 9.59
CA GLU A 16 12.95 7.44 10.74
C GLU A 16 11.75 8.29 10.33
N THR A 17 11.90 9.10 9.27
CA THR A 17 10.80 9.91 8.72
C THR A 17 9.64 9.04 8.22
N ALA A 18 9.95 7.90 7.59
CA ALA A 18 8.91 6.97 7.17
C ALA A 18 8.18 6.34 8.36
N GLU A 19 8.87 6.02 9.46
CA GLU A 19 8.28 5.45 10.66
C GLU A 19 7.33 6.46 11.33
N ASP A 20 7.74 7.73 11.41
CA ASP A 20 6.87 8.81 11.90
C ASP A 20 5.59 8.93 11.05
N HIS A 21 5.71 8.85 9.72
CA HIS A 21 4.54 8.84 8.83
C HIS A 21 3.64 7.63 9.03
N LEU A 22 4.20 6.47 9.35
CA LEU A 22 3.43 5.27 9.67
C LEU A 22 2.64 5.46 10.97
N GLU A 23 3.29 5.91 12.04
CA GLU A 23 2.62 6.13 13.34
C GLU A 23 1.49 7.15 13.21
N ASP A 24 1.74 8.28 12.53
CA ASP A 24 0.70 9.28 12.29
C ASP A 24 -0.50 8.71 11.51
N VAL A 25 -0.26 7.83 10.54
CA VAL A 25 -1.34 7.20 9.75
C VAL A 25 -2.13 6.22 10.62
N LEU A 26 -1.45 5.41 11.44
CA LEU A 26 -2.11 4.47 12.34
C LEU A 26 -3.00 5.18 13.36
N ASP A 27 -2.55 6.32 13.88
CA ASP A 27 -3.33 7.17 14.79
C ASP A 27 -4.47 7.90 14.08
N GLN A 28 -4.18 8.57 12.95
CA GLN A 28 -5.19 9.29 12.16
C GLN A 28 -6.37 8.40 11.75
N PHE A 29 -6.09 7.15 11.36
CA PHE A 29 -7.11 6.18 10.98
C PHE A 29 -7.71 5.43 12.18
N GLY A 30 -7.20 5.65 13.41
CA GLY A 30 -7.63 4.92 14.61
C GLY A 30 -7.36 3.42 14.54
N ILE A 31 -6.48 2.99 13.64
CA ILE A 31 -6.14 1.59 13.38
C ILE A 31 -5.27 1.03 14.52
N ILE A 32 -4.55 1.88 15.25
CA ILE A 32 -3.71 1.50 16.40
C ILE A 32 -4.45 0.64 17.45
N ASN A 33 -5.77 0.78 17.55
CA ASN A 33 -6.63 0.02 18.46
C ASN A 33 -7.09 -1.34 17.90
N ASN A 34 -6.67 -1.71 16.69
CA ASN A 34 -7.00 -2.95 16.00
C ASN A 34 -5.71 -3.64 15.56
N THR A 35 -5.30 -4.67 16.30
CA THR A 35 -4.05 -5.41 16.08
C THR A 35 -3.92 -5.97 14.67
N GLU A 36 -4.98 -6.55 14.10
CA GLU A 36 -4.90 -7.19 12.78
C GLU A 36 -4.82 -6.18 11.65
N GLN A 37 -5.56 -5.07 11.75
CA GLN A 37 -5.45 -3.98 10.77
C GLN A 37 -4.09 -3.28 10.88
N THR A 38 -3.62 -3.02 12.10
CA THR A 38 -2.29 -2.44 12.36
C THR A 38 -1.21 -3.32 11.74
N ARG A 39 -1.26 -4.62 11.99
CA ARG A 39 -0.31 -5.59 11.43
C ARG A 39 -0.29 -5.55 9.91
N ALA A 40 -1.45 -5.49 9.25
CA ALA A 40 -1.52 -5.43 7.80
C ALA A 40 -0.86 -4.16 7.22
N VAL A 41 -1.08 -2.99 7.84
CA VAL A 41 -0.46 -1.73 7.40
C VAL A 41 1.04 -1.74 7.67
N ARG A 42 1.48 -2.16 8.87
CA ARG A 42 2.89 -2.23 9.24
C ARG A 42 3.70 -3.15 8.33
N LEU A 43 3.16 -4.33 7.98
CA LEU A 43 3.85 -5.25 7.05
C LEU A 43 4.17 -4.60 5.70
N VAL A 44 3.28 -3.75 5.19
CA VAL A 44 3.50 -3.03 3.93
C VAL A 44 4.52 -1.90 4.12
N ALA A 45 4.42 -1.16 5.22
CA ALA A 45 5.34 -0.06 5.53
C ALA A 45 6.77 -0.55 5.77
N GLU A 46 6.95 -1.59 6.59
CA GLU A 46 8.26 -2.22 6.86
C GLU A 46 8.90 -2.75 5.56
N HIS A 47 8.09 -3.40 4.70
CA HIS A 47 8.58 -3.88 3.40
C HIS A 47 9.11 -2.74 2.53
N PHE A 48 8.43 -1.59 2.54
CA PHE A 48 8.85 -0.38 1.83
C PHE A 48 10.11 0.25 2.45
N MET A 49 10.15 0.44 3.77
CA MET A 49 11.24 1.10 4.50
C MET A 49 12.57 0.36 4.34
N PHE A 50 12.54 -0.97 4.50
CA PHE A 50 13.75 -1.79 4.50
C PHE A 50 14.14 -2.31 3.12
N GLY A 51 13.35 -2.00 2.08
CA GLY A 51 13.63 -2.41 0.71
C GLY A 51 13.84 -3.92 0.56
N LEU A 52 13.01 -4.73 1.26
CA LEU A 52 13.22 -6.17 1.36
C LEU A 52 13.24 -6.83 -0.02
N GLU A 53 14.25 -7.67 -0.28
CA GLU A 53 14.54 -8.21 -1.61
C GLU A 53 13.40 -9.04 -2.21
N ASN A 54 12.66 -9.75 -1.36
CA ASN A 54 11.52 -10.56 -1.79
C ASN A 54 10.28 -9.70 -1.95
N GLN A 55 9.57 -9.90 -3.06
CA GLN A 55 8.28 -9.25 -3.29
C GLN A 55 7.28 -9.62 -2.17
N LEU A 56 6.67 -8.61 -1.55
CA LEU A 56 5.56 -8.83 -0.62
C LEU A 56 4.29 -9.23 -1.39
N LEU A 57 3.86 -10.48 -1.19
CA LEU A 57 2.57 -10.98 -1.64
C LEU A 57 1.64 -11.10 -0.44
N LEU A 58 0.88 -10.04 -0.16
CA LEU A 58 0.00 -9.96 1.02
C LEU A 58 -1.45 -10.28 0.64
N TYR A 59 -2.05 -11.25 1.34
CA TYR A 59 -3.47 -11.55 1.28
C TYR A 59 -4.15 -11.26 2.62
N VAL A 60 -5.07 -10.28 2.62
CA VAL A 60 -5.86 -9.91 3.81
C VAL A 60 -7.31 -10.35 3.61
N ALA A 61 -7.72 -11.36 4.38
CA ALA A 61 -9.08 -11.90 4.35
C ALA A 61 -9.94 -11.32 5.49
N GLY A 62 -11.26 -11.46 5.36
CA GLY A 62 -12.21 -11.10 6.40
C GLY A 62 -13.63 -11.00 5.86
N VAL A 63 -14.62 -11.12 6.74
CA VAL A 63 -16.04 -11.00 6.40
C VAL A 63 -16.39 -9.62 5.84
N GLY A 64 -17.55 -9.50 5.18
CA GLY A 64 -18.09 -8.20 4.77
C GLY A 64 -18.17 -7.23 5.96
N GLY A 65 -17.81 -5.97 5.75
CA GLY A 65 -17.81 -4.96 6.82
C GLY A 65 -16.59 -4.96 7.75
N SER A 66 -15.61 -5.85 7.58
CA SER A 66 -14.42 -5.93 8.45
C SER A 66 -13.37 -4.81 8.26
N GLY A 67 -13.67 -3.77 7.49
CA GLY A 67 -12.75 -2.63 7.27
C GLY A 67 -11.59 -2.87 6.28
N LYS A 68 -11.62 -3.88 5.41
CA LYS A 68 -10.53 -4.13 4.43
C LYS A 68 -10.22 -2.93 3.53
N SER A 69 -11.26 -2.28 2.98
CA SER A 69 -11.07 -1.05 2.18
C SER A 69 -10.51 0.11 3.00
N PHE A 70 -10.71 0.12 4.31
CA PHE A 70 -10.15 1.12 5.22
C PHE A 70 -8.63 0.94 5.39
N ILE A 71 -8.16 -0.31 5.51
CA ILE A 71 -6.72 -0.66 5.49
C ILE A 71 -6.08 -0.18 4.18
N ILE A 72 -6.72 -0.39 3.03
CA ILE A 72 -6.21 0.07 1.73
C ILE A 72 -6.02 1.60 1.75
N LYS A 73 -6.97 2.36 2.30
CA LYS A 73 -6.86 3.82 2.40
C LYS A 73 -5.72 4.27 3.32
N ALA A 74 -5.49 3.57 4.43
CA ALA A 74 -4.36 3.85 5.32
C ALA A 74 -3.01 3.62 4.59
N ILE A 75 -2.88 2.52 3.85
CA ILE A 75 -1.69 2.23 3.05
C ILE A 75 -1.45 3.33 2.00
N VAL A 76 -2.51 3.76 1.29
CA VAL A 76 -2.41 4.84 0.30
C VAL A 76 -1.95 6.16 0.94
N GLU A 77 -2.50 6.51 2.10
CA GLU A 77 -2.09 7.73 2.81
C GLU A 77 -0.63 7.65 3.28
N PHE A 78 -0.17 6.49 3.77
CA PHE A 78 1.23 6.27 4.11
C PHE A 78 2.16 6.55 2.91
N PHE A 79 1.93 5.91 1.76
CA PHE A 79 2.75 6.15 0.56
C PHE A 79 2.65 7.58 0.02
N LYS A 80 1.51 8.24 0.23
CA LYS A 80 1.34 9.67 -0.10
C LYS A 80 2.20 10.56 0.78
N ARG A 81 2.22 10.33 2.10
CA ARG A 81 3.13 11.02 3.03
C ARG A 81 4.59 10.74 2.68
N CYS A 82 4.88 9.52 2.22
CA CYS A 82 6.21 9.16 1.75
C CYS A 82 6.60 9.76 0.37
N GLY A 83 5.73 10.56 -0.26
CA GLY A 83 6.03 11.22 -1.54
C GLY A 83 6.06 10.29 -2.75
N VAL A 84 5.56 9.06 -2.64
CA VAL A 84 5.61 8.02 -3.69
C VAL A 84 4.23 7.52 -4.12
N SER A 85 3.16 8.25 -3.80
CA SER A 85 1.79 7.91 -4.23
C SER A 85 1.64 7.65 -5.74
N GLY A 86 2.42 8.35 -6.58
CA GLY A 86 2.42 8.17 -8.04
C GLY A 86 2.92 6.81 -8.52
N THR A 87 3.53 5.98 -7.66
CA THR A 87 3.98 4.64 -8.00
C THR A 87 2.95 3.56 -7.65
N MET A 88 1.82 3.93 -7.05
CA MET A 88 0.77 2.99 -6.66
C MET A 88 -0.27 2.82 -7.76
N MET A 89 -0.68 1.58 -7.99
CA MET A 89 -1.84 1.25 -8.82
C MET A 89 -2.86 0.49 -7.99
N LEU A 90 -4.08 1.02 -7.91
CA LEU A 90 -5.19 0.43 -7.16
C LEU A 90 -6.18 -0.19 -8.14
N SER A 91 -6.58 -1.44 -7.88
CA SER A 91 -7.60 -2.09 -8.69
C SER A 91 -8.60 -2.91 -7.88
N ALA A 92 -9.78 -3.09 -8.45
CA ALA A 92 -10.80 -4.00 -7.94
C ALA A 92 -11.52 -4.72 -9.09
N PRO A 93 -12.22 -5.83 -8.82
CA PRO A 93 -12.93 -6.59 -9.85
C PRO A 93 -14.12 -5.83 -10.49
N THR A 94 -14.85 -5.04 -9.70
CA THR A 94 -16.08 -4.34 -10.13
C THR A 94 -15.93 -2.82 -10.04
N GLY A 95 -16.75 -2.10 -10.82
CA GLY A 95 -16.74 -0.63 -10.84
C GLY A 95 -16.99 0.00 -9.47
N CYS A 96 -18.00 -0.47 -8.74
CA CYS A 96 -18.30 0.06 -7.40
C CYS A 96 -17.16 -0.17 -6.40
N ALA A 97 -16.51 -1.33 -6.44
CA ALA A 97 -15.36 -1.62 -5.57
C ALA A 97 -14.13 -0.78 -5.94
N ALA A 98 -13.91 -0.53 -7.23
CA ALA A 98 -12.82 0.32 -7.70
C ALA A 98 -13.00 1.77 -7.22
N VAL A 99 -14.22 2.31 -7.34
CA VAL A 99 -14.55 3.65 -6.83
C VAL A 99 -14.33 3.74 -5.31
N LEU A 100 -14.65 2.69 -4.55
CA LEU A 100 -14.50 2.71 -3.09
C LEU A 100 -13.05 2.90 -2.60
N ILE A 101 -12.08 2.49 -3.42
CA ILE A 101 -10.65 2.59 -3.14
C ILE A 101 -9.95 3.62 -4.04
N ASP A 102 -10.70 4.50 -4.71
CA ASP A 102 -10.17 5.51 -5.64
C ASP A 102 -9.25 4.90 -6.72
N GLY A 103 -9.61 3.72 -7.21
CA GLY A 103 -8.84 2.95 -8.19
C GLY A 103 -9.61 2.68 -9.49
N PHE A 104 -9.08 1.74 -10.27
CA PHE A 104 -9.66 1.31 -11.53
C PHE A 104 -10.20 -0.12 -11.44
N THR A 105 -11.04 -0.53 -12.38
CA THR A 105 -11.30 -1.97 -12.52
C THR A 105 -10.03 -2.65 -13.00
N ILE A 106 -9.81 -3.92 -12.63
CA ILE A 106 -8.63 -4.67 -13.11
C ILE A 106 -8.53 -4.65 -14.64
N HIS A 107 -9.66 -4.77 -15.33
CA HIS A 107 -9.74 -4.67 -16.80
C HIS A 107 -9.25 -3.32 -17.32
N ALA A 108 -9.71 -2.21 -16.73
CA ALA A 108 -9.31 -0.87 -17.14
C ALA A 108 -7.82 -0.60 -16.84
N LEU A 109 -7.34 -1.02 -15.67
CA LEU A 109 -5.95 -0.80 -15.26
C LEU A 109 -4.95 -1.57 -16.14
N THR A 110 -5.31 -2.79 -16.53
CA THR A 110 -4.43 -3.72 -17.26
C THR A 110 -4.71 -3.80 -18.76
N PHE A 111 -5.67 -3.01 -19.26
CA PHE A 111 -6.16 -3.04 -20.64
C PHE A 111 -6.65 -4.43 -21.10
N LEU A 112 -7.12 -5.26 -20.16
CA LEU A 112 -7.72 -6.54 -20.49
C LEU A 112 -9.12 -6.34 -21.09
N PRO A 113 -9.47 -7.06 -22.17
CA PRO A 113 -10.80 -6.99 -22.76
C PRO A 113 -11.87 -7.44 -21.77
N LYS A 114 -13.04 -6.80 -21.83
CA LYS A 114 -14.24 -7.28 -21.15
C LYS A 114 -14.81 -8.40 -22.02
N ASN A 115 -14.49 -9.65 -21.69
CA ASN A 115 -15.13 -10.81 -22.32
C ASN A 115 -16.60 -10.89 -21.93
#